data_AF-A0A3B3Q579-F1
#
_entry.id   AF-A0A3B3Q579-F1
#
_cell.length_a   1.000
_cell.length_b   1.000
_cell.length_c   1.000
_cell.angle_alpha   90.00
_cell.angle_beta   90.00
_cell.angle_gamma   90.00
#
_symmetry.space_group_name_H-M   'P 1'
#
loop_
_entity.id
_entity.type
_entity.pdbx_description
1 polymer ?
#
loop_
_entity_poly.entity_id
_entity_poly.type
_entity_poly.pdbx_seq_one_letter_code
_entity_poly.pdbx_strand_id
1 'polypeptide(L)'
;MRTFVRLSHDSKPELVFQLLLREWQMELPKMVISVHGGARNFGLHPRIKQVVGKGLVRAAASTGAWILTGGLNTGAAKHVGDALKEYSSKSSWKLCTIGIAPWGIIENREDLIGRHNSPRWCRKRSDRHH
;
A
#
# COMPACT_ATOMS: atom_id res chain seq x y z
N MET A 1 -3.24 -8.07 -8.54
CA MET A 1 -1.76 -7.95 -8.63
C MET A 1 -1.38 -6.70 -7.83
N ARG A 2 -0.36 -6.77 -6.96
CA ARG A 2 0.15 -5.61 -6.23
C ARG A 2 1.28 -4.99 -7.06
N THR A 3 1.26 -3.68 -7.25
CA THR A 3 2.30 -2.92 -7.96
C THR A 3 3.30 -2.34 -6.97
N PHE A 4 4.55 -2.17 -7.40
CA PHE A 4 5.57 -1.46 -6.62
C PHE A 4 6.48 -0.69 -7.57
N VAL A 5 7.15 0.33 -7.03
CA VAL A 5 8.19 1.10 -7.70
C VAL A 5 9.30 1.39 -6.69
N ARG A 6 10.56 1.36 -7.14
CA ARG A 6 11.69 1.85 -6.36
C ARG A 6 11.98 3.29 -6.78
N LEU A 7 12.00 4.20 -5.83
CA LEU A 7 12.27 5.61 -6.04
C LEU A 7 13.53 6.00 -5.26
N SER A 8 14.26 6.99 -5.78
CA SER A 8 15.32 7.64 -5.01
C SER A 8 14.72 8.68 -4.06
N HIS A 9 15.41 8.99 -2.97
CA HIS A 9 14.96 9.96 -1.96
C HIS A 9 14.76 11.39 -2.51
N ASP A 10 15.43 11.72 -3.61
CA ASP A 10 15.39 12.99 -4.33
C ASP A 10 14.46 12.97 -5.55
N SER A 11 13.70 11.88 -5.74
CA SER A 11 12.70 11.80 -6.82
C SER A 11 11.63 12.88 -6.61
N LYS A 12 11.36 13.65 -7.66
CA LYS A 12 10.35 14.73 -7.62
C LYS A 12 8.97 14.18 -7.23
N PRO A 13 8.30 14.73 -6.20
CA PRO A 13 6.98 14.28 -5.78
C PRO A 13 5.93 14.30 -6.89
N GLU A 14 6.03 15.24 -7.83
CA GLU A 14 5.12 15.37 -8.98
C GLU A 14 5.15 14.13 -9.86
N LEU A 15 6.33 13.50 -10.03
CA LEU A 15 6.46 12.27 -10.81
C LEU A 15 5.81 11.09 -10.08
N VAL A 16 5.91 11.04 -8.75
CA VAL A 16 5.22 10.02 -7.94
C VAL A 16 3.71 10.19 -8.07
N PHE A 17 3.22 11.43 -8.00
CA PHE A 17 1.79 11.69 -8.15
C PHE A 17 1.27 11.34 -9.55
N GLN A 18 2.02 11.71 -10.60
CA GLN A 18 1.71 11.30 -11.98
C GLN A 18 1.69 9.79 -12.13
N LEU A 19 2.65 9.09 -11.53
CA LEU A 19 2.70 7.64 -11.55
C LEU A 19 1.42 7.03 -10.96
N LEU A 20 1.02 7.48 -9.76
CA LEU A 20 -0.16 6.95 -9.06
C LEU A 20 -1.43 7.16 -9.89
N LEU A 21 -1.64 8.35 -10.44
CA LEU A 21 -2.88 8.68 -11.13
C LEU A 21 -2.92 8.21 -12.60
N ARG A 22 -1.82 8.33 -13.34
CA ARG A 22 -1.80 8.06 -14.79
C ARG A 22 -1.43 6.62 -15.11
N GLU A 23 -0.28 6.17 -14.61
CA GLU A 23 0.24 4.84 -14.95
C GLU A 23 -0.46 3.74 -14.16
N TRP A 24 -0.69 3.98 -12.86
CA TRP A 24 -1.38 3.03 -11.99
C TRP A 24 -2.91 3.20 -12.00
N GLN A 25 -3.40 4.25 -12.67
CA GLN A 25 -4.83 4.53 -12.85
C GLN A 25 -5.60 4.55 -11.52
N MET A 26 -4.97 5.08 -10.47
CA MET A 26 -5.62 5.23 -9.18
C MET A 26 -6.57 6.43 -9.22
N GLU A 27 -7.74 6.29 -8.62
CA GLU A 27 -8.67 7.41 -8.45
C GLU A 27 -8.09 8.46 -7.51
N LEU A 28 -8.20 9.73 -7.90
CA LEU A 28 -7.76 10.86 -7.08
C LEU A 28 -8.40 10.79 -5.68
N PRO A 29 -7.62 10.80 -4.58
CA PRO A 29 -8.18 10.69 -3.26
C PRO A 29 -8.89 11.98 -2.87
N LYS A 30 -10.09 11.86 -2.29
CA LYS A 30 -10.73 12.99 -1.60
C LYS A 30 -10.02 13.35 -0.30
N MET A 31 -9.35 12.36 0.31
CA MET A 31 -8.56 12.52 1.53
C MET A 31 -7.52 11.41 1.65
N VAL A 32 -6.51 11.65 2.49
CA VAL A 32 -5.44 10.70 2.79
C VAL A 32 -5.38 10.46 4.29
N ILE A 33 -5.30 9.19 4.69
CA ILE A 33 -5.11 8.77 6.09
C ILE A 33 -3.70 8.20 6.21
N SER A 34 -2.80 8.94 6.86
CA SER A 34 -1.44 8.45 7.15
C SER A 34 -1.39 7.78 8.52
N VAL A 35 -0.96 6.52 8.55
CA VAL A 35 -0.84 5.73 9.78
C VAL A 35 0.63 5.47 10.09
N HIS A 36 1.09 6.07 11.18
CA HIS A 36 2.43 5.89 11.74
C HIS A 36 2.36 5.26 13.13
N GLY A 37 3.46 4.67 13.59
CA GLY A 37 3.58 4.07 14.91
C GLY A 37 4.88 3.29 15.05
N GLY A 38 4.99 2.48 16.11
CA GLY A 38 6.20 1.68 16.35
C GLY A 38 6.59 0.83 15.14
N ALA A 39 7.84 0.90 14.72
CA ALA A 39 8.36 0.15 13.57
C ALA A 39 8.71 -1.32 13.91
N ARG A 40 9.05 -1.57 15.18
CA ARG A 40 9.33 -2.92 15.72
C ARG A 40 8.04 -3.65 16.02
N ASN A 41 8.09 -4.98 16.05
CA ASN A 41 6.93 -5.79 16.40
C ASN A 41 6.47 -5.51 17.84
N PHE A 42 5.18 -5.24 17.98
CA PHE A 42 4.51 -5.11 19.27
C PHE A 42 3.13 -5.77 19.19
N GLY A 43 2.70 -6.35 20.31
CA GLY A 43 1.34 -6.83 20.47
C GLY A 43 0.39 -5.69 20.79
N LEU A 44 -0.78 -5.68 20.18
CA LEU A 44 -1.91 -4.89 20.65
C LEU A 44 -2.86 -5.80 21.41
N HIS A 45 -3.42 -5.31 22.50
CA HIS A 45 -4.51 -6.00 23.18
C HIS A 45 -5.65 -6.26 22.18
N PRO A 46 -6.26 -7.47 22.13
CA PRO A 46 -7.21 -7.84 21.09
C PRO A 46 -8.35 -6.83 20.88
N ARG A 47 -8.89 -6.28 21.98
CA ARG A 47 -9.93 -5.25 21.94
C ARG A 47 -9.47 -3.98 21.20
N ILE A 48 -8.24 -3.52 21.44
CA ILE A 48 -7.69 -2.33 20.79
C ILE A 48 -7.45 -2.61 19.31
N LYS A 49 -6.84 -3.76 18.98
CA LYS A 49 -6.63 -4.20 17.59
C LYS A 49 -7.94 -4.18 16.81
N GLN A 50 -9.01 -4.71 17.40
CA GLN A 50 -10.33 -4.75 16.79
C GLN A 50 -10.94 -3.36 16.58
N VAL A 51 -10.95 -2.50 17.61
CA VAL A 51 -11.59 -1.18 17.53
C VAL A 51 -10.85 -0.28 16.54
N VAL A 52 -9.51 -0.24 16.63
CA VAL A 52 -8.67 0.58 15.73
C VAL A 52 -8.77 0.06 14.29
N GLY A 53 -8.66 -1.25 14.08
CA GLY A 53 -8.74 -1.85 12.75
C GLY A 53 -10.08 -1.61 12.07
N LYS A 54 -11.19 -1.86 12.78
CA LYS A 54 -12.55 -1.62 12.24
C LYS A 54 -12.81 -0.13 11.99
N GLY A 55 -12.38 0.75 12.90
CA GLY A 55 -12.53 2.19 12.75
C GLY A 55 -11.78 2.72 11.52
N LEU A 56 -10.52 2.32 11.35
CA LEU A 56 -9.70 2.71 10.20
C LEU A 56 -10.31 2.24 8.87
N VAL A 57 -10.67 0.95 8.79
CA VAL A 57 -11.31 0.35 7.61
C VAL A 57 -12.60 1.09 7.26
N ARG A 58 -13.45 1.35 8.25
CA ARG A 58 -14.72 2.04 8.04
C ARG A 58 -14.50 3.47 7.55
N ALA A 59 -13.60 4.22 8.18
CA ALA A 59 -13.29 5.59 7.77
C ALA A 59 -12.81 5.66 6.32
N ALA A 60 -11.90 4.76 5.92
CA ALA A 60 -11.40 4.70 4.55
C ALA A 60 -12.48 4.28 3.55
N ALA A 61 -13.28 3.26 3.87
CA ALA A 61 -14.36 2.79 3.01
C ALA A 61 -15.44 3.86 2.78
N SER A 62 -15.82 4.60 3.83
CA SER A 62 -16.89 5.61 3.75
C SER A 62 -16.51 6.86 2.96
N THR A 63 -15.22 7.16 2.86
CA THR A 63 -14.73 8.42 2.26
C THR A 63 -14.01 8.21 0.93
N GLY A 64 -13.65 6.96 0.60
CA GLY A 64 -12.73 6.68 -0.50
C GLY A 64 -11.29 7.15 -0.21
N ALA A 65 -10.90 7.22 1.07
CA ALA A 65 -9.56 7.66 1.45
C ALA A 65 -8.48 6.70 0.98
N TRP A 66 -7.32 7.25 0.63
CA TRP A 66 -6.09 6.46 0.53
C TRP A 66 -5.49 6.26 1.91
N ILE A 67 -5.03 5.04 2.20
CA ILE A 67 -4.30 4.72 3.43
C ILE A 67 -2.81 4.68 3.13
N LEU A 68 -2.01 5.50 3.82
CA LEU A 68 -0.55 5.50 3.72
C LEU A 68 0.05 4.88 4.99
N THR A 69 1.01 3.96 4.84
CA THR A 69 1.67 3.30 5.98
C THR A 69 3.09 2.82 5.62
N GLY A 70 3.85 2.35 6.62
CA GLY A 70 5.27 1.99 6.50
C GLY A 70 5.62 0.77 5.64
N GLY A 71 4.65 0.15 4.95
CA GLY A 71 4.88 -0.88 3.91
C GLY A 71 5.53 -2.21 4.35
N LEU A 72 5.97 -2.33 5.60
CA LEU A 72 6.61 -3.52 6.16
C LEU A 72 5.62 -4.35 6.97
N ASN A 73 5.83 -5.67 7.01
CA ASN A 73 5.06 -6.58 7.83
C ASN A 73 5.53 -6.58 9.30
N THR A 74 5.78 -5.39 9.85
CA THR A 74 6.19 -5.19 11.24
C THR A 74 5.44 -4.03 11.89
N GLY A 75 5.38 -4.07 13.23
CA GLY A 75 4.88 -2.95 14.03
C GLY A 75 3.49 -2.46 13.64
N ALA A 76 3.32 -1.14 13.55
CA ALA A 76 2.03 -0.51 13.23
C ALA A 76 1.52 -0.88 11.82
N ALA A 77 2.41 -0.94 10.82
CA ALA A 77 2.05 -1.27 9.44
C ALA A 77 1.50 -2.71 9.33
N LYS A 78 2.03 -3.66 10.12
CA LYS A 78 1.47 -5.01 10.24
C LYS A 78 0.03 -5.00 10.74
N HIS A 79 -0.28 -4.23 11.79
CA HIS A 79 -1.64 -4.17 12.33
C HIS A 79 -2.63 -3.56 11.33
N VAL A 80 -2.20 -2.55 10.55
CA VAL A 80 -2.96 -2.00 9.43
C VAL A 80 -3.21 -3.07 8.37
N GLY A 81 -2.16 -3.78 7.94
CA GLY A 81 -2.25 -4.85 6.95
C GLY A 81 -3.20 -5.98 7.37
N ASP A 82 -3.15 -6.39 8.64
CA ASP A 82 -4.07 -7.39 9.22
C ASP A 82 -5.54 -6.94 9.11
N ALA A 83 -5.83 -5.67 9.46
CA ALA A 83 -7.18 -5.12 9.39
C ALA A 83 -7.71 -5.04 7.94
N LEU A 84 -6.86 -4.62 7.00
CA LEU A 84 -7.21 -4.56 5.57
C LEU A 84 -7.45 -5.94 4.97
N LYS A 85 -6.65 -6.94 5.39
CA LYS A 85 -6.82 -8.33 4.97
C LYS A 85 -8.15 -8.90 5.46
N GLU A 86 -8.49 -8.65 6.72
CA GLU A 86 -9.79 -9.06 7.28
C GLU A 86 -10.95 -8.42 6.50
N TYR A 87 -10.89 -7.12 6.21
CA TYR A 87 -11.90 -6.44 5.41
C TYR A 87 -12.04 -7.05 4.01
N SER A 88 -10.92 -7.27 3.32
CA SER A 88 -10.90 -7.82 1.95
C SER A 88 -11.45 -9.24 1.86
N SER A 89 -11.41 -10.02 2.97
CA SER A 89 -12.05 -11.34 3.02
C SER A 89 -13.58 -11.28 3.13
N LYS A 90 -14.13 -10.15 3.58
CA LYS A 90 -15.57 -9.96 3.84
C LYS A 90 -16.27 -9.05 2.82
N SER A 91 -15.49 -8.32 2.02
CA SER A 91 -15.97 -7.31 1.08
C SER A 91 -15.23 -7.44 -0.24
N SER A 92 -15.95 -7.29 -1.36
CA SER A 92 -15.37 -7.17 -2.69
C SER A 92 -14.75 -5.78 -2.96
N TRP A 93 -15.06 -4.79 -2.11
CA TRP A 93 -14.54 -3.44 -2.23
C TRP A 93 -13.06 -3.38 -1.89
N LYS A 94 -12.27 -2.77 -2.78
CA LYS A 94 -10.83 -2.62 -2.59
C LYS A 94 -10.55 -1.23 -2.02
N LEU A 95 -10.01 -1.20 -0.81
CA LEU A 95 -9.45 0.02 -0.25
C LEU A 95 -8.13 0.36 -0.94
N CYS A 96 -7.91 1.63 -1.20
CA CYS A 96 -6.65 2.12 -1.72
C CYS A 96 -5.63 2.21 -0.58
N THR A 97 -4.50 1.51 -0.70
CA THR A 97 -3.45 1.51 0.32
C THR A 97 -2.08 1.58 -0.34
N ILE A 98 -1.24 2.49 0.15
CA ILE A 98 0.12 2.72 -0.28
C ILE A 98 1.06 2.40 0.89
N GLY A 99 1.91 1.40 0.70
CA GLY A 99 2.99 1.05 1.62
C GLY A 99 4.30 1.68 1.19
N ILE A 100 4.94 2.46 2.06
CA ILE A 100 6.22 3.11 1.80
C ILE A 100 7.26 2.50 2.72
N ALA A 101 8.21 1.76 2.14
CA ALA A 101 9.26 1.08 2.88
C ALA A 101 10.65 1.46 2.33
N PRO A 102 11.65 1.70 3.19
CA PRO A 102 13.03 1.90 2.76
C PRO A 102 13.58 0.63 2.08
N TRP A 103 14.20 0.79 0.91
CA TRP A 103 14.73 -0.33 0.13
C TRP A 103 15.75 -1.19 0.89
N GLY A 104 16.58 -0.55 1.74
CA GLY A 104 17.66 -1.22 2.46
C GLY A 104 17.20 -2.26 3.50
N ILE A 105 15.92 -2.22 3.92
CA ILE A 105 15.37 -3.11 4.95
C ILE A 105 14.32 -4.08 4.41
N ILE A 106 14.11 -4.10 3.09
CA ILE A 106 13.25 -5.08 2.44
C ILE A 106 14.01 -6.40 2.30
N GLU A 107 13.47 -7.46 2.89
CA GLU A 107 13.97 -8.83 2.74
C GLU A 107 13.79 -9.30 1.28
N ASN A 108 14.75 -10.09 0.77
CA ASN A 108 14.75 -10.61 -0.60
C ASN A 108 14.60 -9.52 -1.68
N ARG A 109 15.08 -8.29 -1.41
CA ARG A 109 15.02 -7.17 -2.37
C ARG A 109 15.67 -7.48 -3.73
N GLU A 110 16.61 -8.42 -3.77
CA GLU A 110 17.28 -8.83 -5.01
C GLU A 110 16.30 -9.48 -6.00
N ASP A 111 15.22 -10.13 -5.51
CA ASP A 111 14.16 -10.69 -6.34
C ASP A 111 13.28 -9.60 -6.99
N LEU A 112 13.27 -8.42 -6.38
CA LEU A 112 12.54 -7.25 -6.86
C LEU A 112 13.34 -6.47 -7.93
N ILE A 113 14.62 -6.82 -8.14
CA ILE A 113 15.45 -6.26 -9.21
C ILE A 113 15.19 -7.05 -10.50
N GLY A 114 14.84 -6.36 -11.58
CA GLY A 114 14.68 -6.99 -12.89
C GLY A 114 16.01 -7.55 -13.41
N ARG A 115 16.03 -8.81 -13.88
CA ARG A 115 17.22 -9.41 -14.54
C ARG A 115 17.48 -8.88 -15.96
N HIS A 116 16.73 -7.88 -16.40
CA HIS A 116 16.94 -7.19 -17.66
C HIS A 116 16.50 -5.74 -17.46
N ASN A 117 17.19 -4.79 -18.10
CA ASN A 117 16.93 -3.34 -18.09
C ASN A 117 15.54 -2.90 -18.61
N SER A 118 14.52 -3.75 -18.56
CA SER A 118 13.13 -3.33 -18.67
C SER A 118 12.62 -2.93 -17.27
N PRO A 119 12.26 -1.66 -17.03
CA PRO A 119 11.55 -1.32 -15.80
C PRO A 119 10.27 -2.16 -15.80
N ARG A 120 10.17 -3.10 -14.85
CA ARG A 120 8.94 -3.86 -14.61
C ARG A 120 7.88 -2.91 -14.04
N TRP A 121 7.32 -2.09 -14.91
CA TRP A 121 5.99 -1.56 -14.73
C TRP A 121 5.06 -2.77 -14.69
N CYS A 122 4.53 -3.10 -13.51
CA CYS A 122 3.48 -4.12 -13.41
C CYS A 122 2.16 -3.57 -13.97
N ARG A 123 2.08 -3.41 -15.31
CA ARG A 123 0.88 -3.66 -16.12
C ARG A 123 1.19 -3.54 -17.62
N LYS A 124 1.07 -4.65 -18.33
CA LYS A 124 0.29 -4.70 -19.57
C LYS A 124 -0.50 -6.01 -19.58
N ARG A 125 -1.82 -5.91 -19.37
CA ARG A 125 -2.77 -6.91 -19.86
C ARG A 125 -3.90 -6.17 -20.53
N SER A 126 -3.69 -5.94 -21.81
CA SER A 126 -4.64 -5.82 -22.91
C SER A 126 -3.80 -6.34 -24.09
N ASP A 127 -4.15 -7.43 -24.77
CA ASP A 127 -5.40 -7.53 -25.52
C ASP A 127 -6.02 -8.94 -25.47
N ARG A 128 -7.33 -8.98 -25.22
CA ARG A 128 -8.24 -9.93 -25.85
C ARG A 128 -9.35 -9.09 -26.46
N HIS A 129 -9.26 -8.86 -27.77
CA HIS A 129 -10.39 -8.63 -28.67
C HIS A 129 -9.94 -8.85 -30.12
N HIS A 130 -10.08 -10.09 -30.58
CA HIS A 130 -10.60 -10.60 -31.86
C HIS A 130 -9.99 -11.97 -32.12
#